data_AF-A0A517Y2L6-F1
#
_entry.id   AF-A0A517Y2L6-F1
#
_cell.length_a   1.000
_cell.length_b   1.000
_cell.length_c   1.000
_cell.angle_alpha   90.00
_cell.angle_beta   90.00
_cell.angle_gamma   90.00
#
_symmetry.space_group_name_H-M   'P 1'
#
loop_
_entity.id
_entity.type
_entity.pdbx_description
1 polymer ?
#
loop_
_entity_poly.entity_id
_entity_poly.type
_entity_poly.pdbx_seq_one_letter_code
_entity_poly.pdbx_strand_id
1 'polypeptide(L)' 'METIGTIIYFVGLIACIAGSIWMLVLAFQESILWGLGCLFVPFVGLVFLIMHWPATKNPLFVYVGGLAGLVLGAVLGPSG' A
#
# COMPACT_ATOMS: atom_id res chain seq x y z
N MET A 1 -11.50 12.03 -20.68
CA MET A 1 -10.33 11.32 -20.12
C MET A 1 -10.11 11.69 -18.66
N GLU A 2 -10.33 12.96 -18.28
CA GLU A 2 -10.16 13.49 -16.92
C GLU A 2 -10.99 12.76 -15.83
N THR A 3 -12.28 12.49 -16.08
CA THR A 3 -13.14 11.79 -15.11
C THR A 3 -12.69 10.34 -14.87
N ILE A 4 -12.23 9.66 -15.92
CA ILE A 4 -11.74 8.28 -15.83
C ILE A 4 -10.42 8.23 -15.05
N GLY A 5 -9.49 9.16 -15.33
CA GLY A 5 -8.24 9.28 -14.59
C GLY A 5 -8.47 9.54 -13.10
N THR A 6 -9.42 10.41 -12.77
CA THR A 6 -9.81 10.70 -11.38
C THR A 6 -10.34 9.45 -10.66
N ILE A 7 -11.20 8.66 -11.30
CA ILE A 7 -11.72 7.41 -10.73
C ILE A 7 -10.59 6.42 -10.47
N ILE A 8 -9.70 6.23 -11.45
CA ILE A 8 -8.55 5.32 -11.34
C ILE A 8 -7.61 5.79 -10.21
N TYR A 9 -7.40 7.09 -10.07
CA TYR A 9 -6.61 7.68 -8.98
C TYR A 9 -7.19 7.33 -7.60
N PHE A 10 -8.49 7.54 -7.39
CA PHE A 10 -9.14 7.23 -6.11
C PHE A 10 -9.18 5.73 -5.82
N VAL A 11 -9.40 4.88 -6.83
CA VAL A 11 -9.33 3.42 -6.67
C VAL A 11 -7.91 3.00 -6.29
N GLY A 12 -6.90 3.58 -6.93
CA GLY A 12 -5.49 3.36 -6.61
C GLY A 12 -5.15 3.78 -5.17
N LEU A 13 -5.65 4.94 -4.75
CA LEU A 13 -5.51 5.44 -3.37
C LEU A 13 -6.08 4.45 -2.35
N ILE A 14 -7.31 3.99 -2.57
CA ILE A 14 -7.98 3.03 -1.68
C ILE A 14 -7.19 1.71 -1.63
N ALA A 15 -6.69 1.23 -2.77
CA ALA A 15 -5.88 0.01 -2.83
C ALA A 15 -4.54 0.16 -2.08
N CYS A 16 -3.85 1.30 -2.19
CA CYS A 16 -2.64 1.58 -1.39
C CYS A 16 -2.94 1.58 0.11
N ILE A 17 -4.03 2.23 0.53
CA ILE A 17 -4.45 2.26 1.93
C ILE A 17 -4.79 0.84 2.40
N ALA A 18 -5.56 0.08 1.62
CA ALA A 18 -5.91 -1.29 1.95
C ALA A 18 -4.67 -2.20 2.08
N GLY A 19 -3.73 -2.13 1.13
CA GLY A 19 -2.49 -2.90 1.17
C GLY A 19 -1.59 -2.55 2.36
N SER A 20 -1.47 -1.26 2.68
CA SER A 20 -0.68 -0.80 3.83
C SER A 20 -1.30 -1.18 5.17
N ILE A 21 -2.62 -1.02 5.34
CA ILE A 21 -3.34 -1.47 6.55
C ILE A 21 -3.23 -2.99 6.69
N TRP A 22 -3.36 -3.75 5.61
CA TRP A 22 -3.23 -5.20 5.67
C TRP A 22 -1.83 -5.63 6.11
N MET A 23 -0.76 -5.00 5.58
CA MET A 23 0.60 -5.22 6.07
C MET A 23 0.74 -4.88 7.56
N LEU A 24 0.14 -3.78 8.01
CA LEU A 24 0.17 -3.38 9.42
C LEU A 24 -0.56 -4.38 10.31
N VAL A 25 -1.73 -4.88 9.89
CA VAL A 25 -2.49 -5.90 10.61
C VAL A 25 -1.68 -7.21 10.72
N LEU A 26 -1.02 -7.64 9.64
CA LEU A 26 -0.11 -8.79 9.66
C LEU A 26 1.05 -8.58 10.64
N ALA A 27 1.62 -7.38 10.68
CA ALA A 27 2.68 -7.04 11.64
C ALA A 27 2.19 -7.12 13.10
N PHE A 28 1.00 -6.61 13.39
CA PHE A 28 0.38 -6.74 14.72
C PHE A 28 0.00 -8.17 15.09
N GLN A 29 -0.43 -8.98 14.12
CA GLN A 29 -0.73 -10.40 14.34
C GLN A 29 0.53 -11.20 14.69
N GLU A 30 1.68 -10.85 14.10
CA GLU A 30 2.95 -11.46 14.44
C GLU A 30 3.43 -11.01 15.84
N SER A 31 3.51 -9.69 16.08
CA SER A 31 3.78 -9.16 17.41
C SER A 31 3.44 -7.67 17.53
N ILE A 32 3.10 -7.24 18.74
CA ILE A 32 2.89 -5.82 19.05
C ILE A 32 4.14 -4.97 18.74
N LEU A 33 5.34 -5.53 18.94
CA LEU A 33 6.60 -4.84 18.63
C LEU A 33 6.77 -4.60 17.11
N TRP A 34 6.42 -5.58 16.29
CA TRP A 34 6.43 -5.44 14.82
C TRP A 34 5.39 -4.42 14.35
N GLY A 35 4.17 -4.47 14.88
CA GLY A 35 3.11 -3.50 14.58
C GLY A 35 3.49 -2.06 14.95
N LEU A 36 3.98 -1.84 16.18
CA LEU A 36 4.45 -0.53 16.62
C LEU A 36 5.70 -0.09 15.85
N GLY A 37 6.62 -1.00 15.58
CA GLY A 37 7.82 -0.75 14.77
C GLY A 37 7.45 -0.26 13.37
N CYS A 38 6.53 -0.93 12.68
CA CYS A 38 6.00 -0.47 11.38
C CYS A 38 5.30 0.89 11.45
N LEU A 39 4.62 1.22 12.55
CA LEU A 39 3.88 2.46 12.71
C LEU A 39 4.78 3.68 12.97
N PHE A 40 5.78 3.52 13.84
CA PHE A 40 6.68 4.60 14.26
C PHE A 40 7.96 4.69 13.43
N VAL A 41 8.41 3.58 12.83
CA VAL A 41 9.67 3.50 12.10
C VAL A 41 9.42 2.99 10.68
N PRO A 42 9.49 3.87 9.66
CA PRO A 42 9.11 3.50 8.28
C PRO A 42 9.97 2.37 7.70
N PHE A 43 11.24 2.25 8.15
CA PHE A 43 12.15 1.19 7.69
C PHE A 43 11.78 -0.20 8.22
N VAL A 44 11.10 -0.30 9.38
CA VAL A 44 10.73 -1.59 9.96
C VAL A 44 9.72 -2.32 9.08
N GLY A 45 8.84 -1.59 8.39
CA GLY A 45 7.93 -2.19 7.41
C GLY A 45 8.64 -2.92 6.28
N LEU A 46 9.77 -2.37 5.80
CA LEU A 46 10.59 -3.04 4.78
C LEU A 46 11.30 -4.28 5.32
N VAL A 47 11.80 -4.20 6.56
CA VAL A 47 12.41 -5.36 7.23
C VAL A 47 11.39 -6.47 7.42
N PHE A 48 10.19 -6.13 7.92
CA PHE A 48 9.08 -7.08 8.07
C PHE A 48 8.65 -7.68 6.74
N LEU A 49 8.59 -6.87 5.67
CA LEU A 49 8.31 -7.36 4.32
C LEU A 49 9.29 -8.45 3.88
N ILE A 50 10.59 -8.23 4.08
CA ILE A 50 11.63 -9.17 3.68
C ILE A 50 11.62 -10.43 4.56
N MET A 51 11.46 -10.26 5.88
CA MET A 51 11.44 -11.38 6.83
C MET A 51 10.18 -12.25 6.70
N HIS A 52 9.02 -11.63 6.45
CA HIS A 52 7.72 -12.30 6.36
C HIS A 52 7.16 -12.30 4.93
N TRP A 53 8.04 -12.38 3.93
CA TRP A 53 7.70 -12.37 2.51
C TRP A 53 6.51 -13.27 2.10
N PRO A 54 6.36 -14.51 2.60
CA PRO A 54 5.25 -15.37 2.20
C PRO A 54 3.88 -14.79 2.56
N ALA A 55 3.80 -14.11 3.72
CA ALA A 55 2.59 -13.51 4.25
C ALA A 55 2.36 -12.10 3.68
N THR A 56 3.43 -11.37 3.40
CA THR A 56 3.38 -9.98 2.94
C THR A 56 3.33 -9.81 1.42
N LYS A 57 3.58 -10.85 0.63
CA LYS A 57 3.51 -10.77 -0.84
C LYS A 57 2.14 -10.26 -1.34
N ASN A 58 1.05 -10.79 -0.78
CA ASN A 58 -0.31 -10.46 -1.22
C ASN A 58 -0.64 -8.98 -0.94
N PRO A 59 -0.49 -8.47 0.30
CA PRO A 59 -0.73 -7.05 0.56
C PRO A 59 0.26 -6.15 -0.19
N LEU A 60 1.49 -6.59 -0.46
CA LEU A 60 2.42 -5.86 -1.31
C LEU A 60 1.90 -5.75 -2.75
N PHE A 61 1.39 -6.82 -3.35
CA PHE A 61 0.80 -6.76 -4.70
C PHE A 61 -0.40 -5.82 -4.76
N VAL A 62 -1.24 -5.79 -3.73
CA VAL A 62 -2.36 -4.85 -3.64
C VAL A 62 -1.84 -3.41 -3.54
N TYR A 63 -0.82 -3.17 -2.71
CA TYR A 63 -0.20 -1.85 -2.56
C TYR A 63 0.44 -1.37 -3.87
N VAL A 64 1.23 -2.21 -4.53
CA VAL A 64 1.91 -1.88 -5.80
C VAL A 64 0.89 -1.68 -6.93
N GLY A 65 -0.16 -2.50 -6.99
CA GLY A 65 -1.26 -2.32 -7.94
C GLY A 65 -2.00 -0.99 -7.71
N GLY A 66 -2.24 -0.63 -6.44
CA GLY A 66 -2.77 0.68 -6.07
C GLY A 66 -1.85 1.83 -6.46
N LEU A 67 -0.54 1.66 -6.29
CA LEU A 67 0.48 2.65 -6.64
C LEU A 67 0.51 2.88 -8.15
N ALA A 68 0.43 1.81 -8.93
CA ALA A 68 0.29 1.89 -10.39
C ALA A 68 -1.01 2.62 -10.78
N GLY A 69 -2.12 2.33 -10.10
CA GLY A 69 -3.39 3.05 -10.28
C GLY A 69 -3.27 4.54 -9.96
N LEU A 70 -2.58 4.91 -8.89
CA LEU A 70 -2.32 6.32 -8.55
C LEU A 70 -1.52 7.03 -9.64
N VAL A 71 -0.43 6.41 -10.12
CA VAL A 71 0.42 6.99 -11.17
C VAL A 71 -0.35 7.12 -12.49
N LEU A 72 -1.05 6.07 -12.91
CA LEU A 72 -1.86 6.10 -14.13
C LEU A 72 -3.01 7.11 -14.02
N GLY A 73 -3.70 7.14 -12.88
CA GLY A 73 -4.76 8.10 -12.61
C GLY A 73 -4.27 9.54 -12.56
N ALA A 74 -3.05 9.79 -12.07
CA ALA A 74 -2.45 11.12 -12.06
C ALA A 74 -2.00 11.57 -13.45
N VAL A 75 -1.49 10.66 -14.29
CA VAL A 75 -1.07 10.97 -15.68
C VAL A 75 -2.28 11.16 -16.61
N LEU A 76 -3.35 10.40 -16.39
CA LEU A 76 -4.58 10.43 -17.22
C LEU A 76 -5.67 11.37 -16.67
N GLY A 77 -5.55 11.76 -15.39
CA GLY A 77 -6.42 12.72 -14.73
C GLY A 77 -6.05 14.16 -15.10
N PRO A 78 -6.78 15.16 -14.59
CA PRO A 78 -6.51 16.55 -14.90
C PRO A 78 -5.16 16.96 -14.28
N SER A 79 -4.08 16.87 -15.05
CA SER A 79 -2.95 17.80 -14.91
C SER A 79 -3.54 19.17 -15.27
N GLY A 80 -3.66 20.06 -14.27
CA GLY A 80 -4.32 21.36 -14.43
C GLY A 80 -3.90 22.16 -15.66
#